data_AF-A0A3D0Z852-F1
#
_entry.id   AF-A0A3D0Z852-F1
#
_cell.length_a   1.000
_cell.length_b   1.000
_cell.length_c   1.000
_cell.angle_alpha   90.00
_cell.angle_beta   90.00
_cell.angle_gamma   90.00
#
_symmetry.space_group_name_H-M   'P 1'
#
loop_
_entity.id
_entity.type
_entity.pdbx_description
1 polymer ?
#
loop_
_entity_poly.entity_id
_entity_poly.type
_entity_poly.pdbx_seq_one_letter_code
_entity_poly.pdbx_strand_id
1 'polypeptide(L)'
;MEDYTKFRLKKRDELIALVDDLDGIFVVACNKCFKELKPGGEPERAVFEALAGERGKTVAGGAEIDFLCNKPVTMKKLRLPSDAKNVCVISCGLGVQTVADFAEIPVFAACDSISYDSSGSCGGSHGMALTPLRCDACGQCFLNLTGGICPVVDCSKSLVNGQCGGCKKGKCEVDADKDCAWENIYRRLEKQGRLSEFLEQGARLRDYGKVNHVFVSAYVKSIRERRFEGYYGGVHPDERKEISEHIKLARFPEAASVVIPLSQHAGAPAQPLARAGDYVKVGQKIGEAAGFVSAMIHSSVSGKVTAVESRRHPVTGADTLSVVIENDGKNIVHESVQPAGDLNDLSAQDIVDIAREKGIVGMGGAAFPASVKLKPAK
;
A
#
# COMPACT_ATOMS: atom_id res chain seq x y z
N MET A 1 -25.51 1.53 27.20
CA MET A 1 -24.18 1.86 27.74
C MET A 1 -23.23 1.74 26.57
N GLU A 2 -22.66 2.85 26.12
CA GLU A 2 -21.82 2.88 24.92
C GLU A 2 -20.42 2.34 25.23
N ASP A 3 -19.98 1.35 24.47
CA ASP A 3 -18.64 0.76 24.54
C ASP A 3 -17.68 1.58 23.66
N TYR A 4 -16.85 2.41 24.28
CA TYR A 4 -15.89 3.29 23.61
C TYR A 4 -14.52 2.66 23.40
N THR A 5 -14.40 1.33 23.54
CA THR A 5 -13.14 0.61 23.40
C THR A 5 -12.45 1.01 22.09
N LYS A 6 -11.15 1.33 22.17
CA LYS A 6 -10.35 1.87 21.04
C LYS A 6 -9.39 0.86 20.42
N PHE A 7 -9.34 -0.34 20.97
CA PHE A 7 -8.53 -1.45 20.44
C PHE A 7 -9.18 -2.78 20.79
N ARG A 8 -8.92 -3.82 20.00
CA ARG A 8 -9.33 -5.19 20.32
C ARG A 8 -8.13 -6.11 20.22
N LEU A 9 -8.05 -7.11 21.09
CA LEU A 9 -7.04 -8.17 20.92
C LEU A 9 -7.09 -8.74 19.51
N LYS A 10 -5.92 -8.99 18.94
CA LYS A 10 -5.79 -9.70 17.66
C LYS A 10 -6.45 -11.08 17.78
N LYS A 11 -6.83 -11.65 16.63
CA LYS A 11 -7.40 -13.00 16.60
C LYS A 11 -6.43 -13.99 17.24
N ARG A 12 -6.97 -15.03 17.88
CA ARG A 12 -6.18 -16.01 18.63
C ARG A 12 -5.03 -16.60 17.80
N ASP A 13 -5.26 -16.98 16.55
CA ASP A 13 -4.21 -17.54 15.69
C ASP A 13 -3.08 -16.53 15.40
N GLU A 14 -3.42 -15.24 15.27
CA GLU A 14 -2.44 -14.17 15.06
C GLU A 14 -1.64 -13.89 16.34
N LEU A 15 -2.27 -14.00 17.51
CA LEU A 15 -1.58 -13.92 18.80
C LEU A 15 -0.69 -15.14 19.06
N ILE A 16 -1.13 -16.35 18.70
CA ILE A 16 -0.31 -17.56 18.80
C ILE A 16 0.94 -17.41 17.94
N ALA A 17 0.77 -17.04 16.67
CA ALA A 17 1.90 -16.82 15.77
C ALA A 17 2.84 -15.73 16.29
N LEU A 18 2.32 -14.67 16.91
CA LEU A 18 3.14 -13.65 17.56
C LEU A 18 3.91 -14.22 18.76
N VAL A 19 3.25 -14.94 19.65
CA VAL A 19 3.82 -15.40 20.93
C VAL A 19 4.80 -16.55 20.74
N ASP A 20 4.62 -17.40 19.73
CA ASP A 20 5.47 -18.56 19.45
C ASP A 20 6.94 -18.20 19.23
N ASP A 21 7.24 -17.00 18.74
CA ASP A 21 8.60 -16.52 18.51
C ASP A 21 9.15 -15.68 19.68
N LEU A 22 8.36 -15.48 20.74
CA LEU A 22 8.72 -14.62 21.87
C LEU A 22 9.01 -15.43 23.13
N ASP A 23 9.88 -14.89 23.98
CA ASP A 23 10.11 -15.33 25.36
C ASP A 23 10.61 -14.14 26.20
N GLY A 24 10.51 -14.22 27.53
CA GLY A 24 10.83 -13.10 28.42
C GLY A 24 9.96 -11.87 28.14
N ILE A 25 8.65 -12.08 28.09
CA ILE A 25 7.65 -11.10 27.67
C ILE A 25 7.26 -10.20 28.85
N PHE A 26 7.40 -8.89 28.68
CA PHE A 26 6.81 -7.90 29.60
C PHE A 26 5.53 -7.34 29.01
N VAL A 27 4.41 -7.48 29.72
CA VAL A 27 3.09 -7.08 29.20
C VAL A 27 2.74 -5.67 29.66
N VAL A 28 2.47 -4.77 28.72
CA VAL A 28 2.08 -3.38 29.03
C VAL A 28 0.66 -3.13 28.56
N ALA A 29 -0.24 -2.82 29.48
CA ALA A 29 -1.64 -2.59 29.17
C ALA A 29 -2.02 -1.11 29.36
N CYS A 30 -2.85 -0.59 28.45
CA CYS A 30 -3.42 0.74 28.59
C CYS A 30 -4.70 0.67 29.44
N ASN A 31 -4.66 1.25 30.63
CA ASN A 31 -5.69 1.04 31.64
C ASN A 31 -6.92 1.97 31.51
N LYS A 32 -6.74 3.18 30.95
CA LYS A 32 -7.80 4.22 30.91
C LYS A 32 -8.20 4.70 29.52
N CYS A 33 -8.01 3.85 28.51
CA CYS A 33 -8.61 4.10 27.20
C CYS A 33 -10.08 3.64 27.18
N PHE A 34 -10.92 4.38 27.91
CA PHE A 34 -12.39 4.40 27.80
C PHE A 34 -13.13 3.04 27.84
N LYS A 35 -12.73 2.14 28.74
CA LYS A 35 -13.73 1.25 29.36
C LYS A 35 -14.60 2.09 30.29
N GLU A 36 -15.81 1.62 30.62
CA GLU A 36 -16.56 2.15 31.76
C GLU A 36 -15.57 2.47 32.88
N LEU A 37 -15.66 3.64 33.54
CA LEU A 37 -14.76 4.10 34.62
C LEU A 37 -14.88 3.22 35.89
N LYS A 38 -15.08 1.93 35.72
CA LYS A 38 -15.06 0.91 36.75
C LYS A 38 -13.61 0.71 37.20
N PRO A 39 -13.35 0.74 38.50
CA PRO A 39 -12.07 0.30 39.05
C PRO A 39 -11.82 -1.16 38.64
N GLY A 40 -10.72 -1.43 37.95
CA GLY A 40 -10.33 -2.76 37.49
C GLY A 40 -9.27 -2.65 36.40
N GLY A 41 -8.28 -3.55 36.42
CA GLY A 41 -7.23 -3.60 35.41
C GLY A 41 -7.76 -4.06 34.04
N GLU A 42 -6.88 -4.13 33.05
CA GLU A 42 -7.23 -4.50 31.68
C GLU A 42 -7.49 -6.02 31.54
N PRO A 43 -8.73 -6.50 31.31
CA PRO A 43 -9.02 -7.94 31.29
C PRO A 43 -8.33 -8.71 30.16
N GLU A 44 -8.08 -8.04 29.03
CA GLU A 44 -7.36 -8.56 27.87
C GLU A 44 -5.91 -8.94 28.22
N ARG A 45 -5.35 -8.34 29.27
CA ARG A 45 -4.05 -8.72 29.83
C ARG A 45 -4.06 -10.14 30.34
N ALA A 46 -5.04 -10.51 31.16
CA ALA A 46 -5.16 -11.86 31.68
C ALA A 46 -5.38 -12.88 30.54
N VAL A 47 -6.16 -12.51 29.51
CA VAL A 47 -6.37 -13.35 28.32
C VAL A 47 -5.06 -13.58 27.56
N PHE A 48 -4.25 -12.53 27.37
CA PHE A 48 -2.96 -12.64 26.70
C PHE A 48 -1.93 -13.42 27.54
N GLU A 49 -1.85 -13.16 28.84
CA GLU A 49 -0.94 -13.87 29.76
C GLU A 49 -1.29 -15.36 29.85
N ALA A 50 -2.58 -15.72 29.86
CA ALA A 50 -3.03 -17.11 29.80
C ALA A 50 -2.61 -17.78 28.48
N LEU A 51 -2.79 -17.09 27.35
CA LEU A 51 -2.33 -17.59 26.04
C LEU A 51 -0.81 -17.80 26.02
N ALA A 52 -0.03 -16.86 26.56
CA ALA A 52 1.43 -17.00 26.66
C ALA A 52 1.83 -18.20 27.52
N GLY A 53 1.14 -18.42 28.63
CA GLY A 53 1.33 -19.59 29.49
C GLY A 53 0.99 -20.92 28.79
N GLU A 54 -0.12 -20.97 28.04
CA GLU A 54 -0.50 -22.15 27.22
C GLU A 54 0.55 -22.51 26.17
N ARG A 55 1.28 -21.50 25.67
CA ARG A 55 2.39 -21.67 24.71
C ARG A 55 3.75 -21.87 25.39
N GLY A 56 3.78 -21.98 26.72
CA GLY A 56 5.00 -22.23 27.49
C GLY A 56 5.98 -21.06 27.50
N LYS A 57 5.50 -19.82 27.34
CA LYS A 57 6.35 -18.62 27.29
C LYS A 57 6.49 -17.97 28.66
N THR A 58 7.68 -17.42 28.94
CA THR A 58 7.95 -16.74 30.21
C THR A 58 7.41 -15.31 30.16
N VAL A 59 6.51 -14.97 31.08
CA VAL A 59 6.06 -13.59 31.30
C VAL A 59 6.86 -12.99 32.45
N ALA A 60 7.77 -12.05 32.14
CA ALA A 60 8.66 -11.40 33.09
C ALA A 60 7.94 -10.39 34.02
N GLY A 61 6.68 -10.08 33.70
CA GLY A 61 5.82 -9.21 34.50
C GLY A 61 4.91 -8.37 33.61
N GLY A 62 4.31 -7.34 34.20
CA GLY A 62 3.58 -6.37 33.42
C GLY A 62 3.21 -5.10 34.17
N ALA A 63 2.81 -4.09 33.41
CA ALA A 63 2.46 -2.77 33.90
C ALA A 63 1.18 -2.27 33.26
N GLU A 64 0.36 -1.59 34.06
CA GLU A 64 -0.85 -0.92 33.62
C GLU A 64 -0.67 0.58 33.72
N ILE A 65 -0.78 1.26 32.58
CA ILE A 65 -0.55 2.69 32.48
C ILE A 65 -1.82 3.37 31.97
N ASP A 66 -2.30 4.33 32.75
CA ASP A 66 -3.38 5.22 32.34
C ASP A 66 -2.92 6.07 31.16
N PHE A 67 -3.68 6.02 30.06
CA PHE A 67 -3.38 6.75 28.82
C PHE A 67 -1.94 6.51 28.35
N LEU A 68 -1.62 5.28 27.96
CA LEU A 68 -0.28 4.89 27.48
C LEU A 68 0.23 5.76 26.31
N CYS A 69 -0.67 6.38 25.54
CA CYS A 69 -0.32 7.36 24.50
C CYS A 69 0.27 8.67 25.07
N ASN A 70 0.08 8.98 26.35
CA ASN A 70 0.65 10.14 27.04
C ASN A 70 2.12 9.87 27.37
N LYS A 71 3.02 10.36 26.52
CA LYS A 71 4.46 10.10 26.59
C LYS A 71 5.09 10.57 27.93
N PRO A 72 4.86 11.79 28.43
CA PRO A 72 5.38 12.19 29.75
C PRO A 72 4.95 11.28 30.91
N VAL A 73 3.68 10.89 30.96
CA VAL A 73 3.17 9.99 32.02
C VAL A 73 3.78 8.60 31.89
N THR A 74 3.83 8.08 30.66
CA THR A 74 4.33 6.74 30.37
C THR A 74 5.81 6.62 30.68
N MET A 75 6.65 7.57 30.26
CA MET A 75 8.09 7.55 30.56
C MET A 75 8.39 7.66 32.06
N LYS A 76 7.51 8.33 32.83
CA LYS A 76 7.67 8.45 34.28
C LYS A 76 7.29 7.18 35.03
N LYS A 77 6.26 6.46 34.55
CA LYS A 77 5.67 5.31 35.24
C LYS A 77 6.13 3.95 34.73
N LEU A 78 6.45 3.82 33.44
CA LEU A 78 6.87 2.56 32.86
C LEU A 78 8.35 2.32 33.12
N ARG A 79 8.67 1.24 33.82
CA ARG A 79 10.02 0.70 33.99
C ARG A 79 10.03 -0.71 33.43
N LEU A 80 10.83 -0.93 32.39
CA LEU A 80 11.04 -2.25 31.82
C LEU A 80 12.10 -2.96 32.65
N PRO A 81 11.87 -4.19 33.12
CA PRO A 81 12.85 -4.93 33.89
C PRO A 81 13.98 -5.43 32.97
N SER A 82 15.17 -5.64 33.53
CA SER A 82 16.38 -5.96 32.75
C SER A 82 16.35 -7.34 32.09
N ASP A 83 15.50 -8.23 32.58
CA ASP A 83 15.27 -9.58 32.07
C ASP A 83 14.20 -9.64 30.97
N ALA A 84 13.45 -8.56 30.74
CA ALA A 84 12.52 -8.47 29.62
C ALA A 84 13.29 -8.42 28.30
N LYS A 85 13.00 -9.38 27.42
CA LYS A 85 13.53 -9.42 26.06
C LYS A 85 12.56 -8.81 25.05
N ASN A 86 11.27 -8.86 25.35
CA ASN A 86 10.20 -8.42 24.46
C ASN A 86 9.13 -7.69 25.25
N VAL A 87 8.50 -6.67 24.66
CA VAL A 87 7.35 -5.98 25.24
C VAL A 87 6.11 -6.24 24.40
N CYS A 88 5.07 -6.81 24.99
CA CYS A 88 3.77 -6.95 24.35
C CYS A 88 2.82 -5.89 24.89
N VAL A 89 2.33 -5.02 24.00
CA VAL A 89 1.50 -3.87 24.35
C VAL A 89 0.04 -4.16 24.00
N ILE A 90 -0.81 -4.10 25.02
CA ILE A 90 -2.26 -4.21 24.94
C ILE A 90 -2.82 -2.78 24.94
N SER A 91 -2.86 -2.20 23.75
CA SER A 91 -3.31 -0.82 23.52
C SER A 91 -3.59 -0.60 22.05
N CYS A 92 -4.16 0.57 21.72
CA CYS A 92 -4.17 1.07 20.35
C CYS A 92 -2.76 1.40 19.86
N GLY A 93 -2.61 1.53 18.55
CA GLY A 93 -1.35 1.80 17.86
C GLY A 93 -0.62 3.07 18.32
N LEU A 94 -1.30 4.04 18.96
CA LEU A 94 -0.61 5.16 19.61
C LEU A 94 0.16 4.72 20.85
N GLY A 95 -0.46 3.92 21.72
CA GLY A 95 0.20 3.41 22.93
C GLY A 95 1.37 2.50 22.58
N VAL A 96 1.20 1.64 21.58
CA VAL A 96 2.29 0.78 21.06
C VAL A 96 3.47 1.63 20.58
N GLN A 97 3.20 2.65 19.76
CA GLN A 97 4.25 3.55 19.26
C GLN A 97 4.90 4.37 20.36
N THR A 98 4.14 4.82 21.37
CA THR A 98 4.70 5.53 22.52
C THR A 98 5.69 4.65 23.29
N VAL A 99 5.38 3.38 23.51
CA VAL A 99 6.31 2.44 24.15
C VAL A 99 7.52 2.17 23.25
N ALA A 100 7.30 1.96 21.95
CA ALA A 100 8.36 1.72 20.97
C ALA A 100 9.32 2.91 20.78
N ASP A 101 8.92 4.14 21.11
CA ASP A 101 9.77 5.32 21.01
C ASP A 101 10.93 5.32 22.03
N PHE A 102 10.79 4.63 23.17
CA PHE A 102 11.79 4.65 24.24
C PHE A 102 12.21 3.26 24.74
N ALA A 103 11.49 2.20 24.37
CA ALA A 103 11.94 0.84 24.64
C ALA A 103 13.16 0.53 23.76
N GLU A 104 14.24 0.06 24.40
CA GLU A 104 15.45 -0.40 23.70
C GLU A 104 15.31 -1.85 23.20
N ILE A 105 14.29 -2.56 23.69
CA ILE A 105 13.93 -3.92 23.30
C ILE A 105 12.71 -3.92 22.35
N PRO A 106 12.53 -4.97 21.54
CA PRO A 106 11.40 -5.08 20.61
C PRO A 106 10.03 -4.92 21.29
N VAL A 107 9.14 -4.18 20.61
CA VAL A 107 7.78 -3.89 21.08
C VAL A 107 6.77 -4.40 20.06
N PHE A 108 5.79 -5.16 20.54
CA PHE A 108 4.76 -5.81 19.73
C PHE A 108 3.37 -5.34 20.17
N ALA A 109 2.51 -5.04 19.20
CA ALA A 109 1.09 -4.84 19.37
C ALA A 109 0.36 -6.19 19.52
N ALA A 110 -0.29 -6.38 20.67
CA ALA A 110 -1.23 -7.49 20.89
C ALA A 110 -2.64 -7.17 20.36
N CYS A 111 -2.90 -5.92 19.97
CA CYS A 111 -4.23 -5.44 19.61
C CYS A 111 -4.24 -4.75 18.24
N ASP A 112 -5.41 -4.73 17.62
CA ASP A 112 -5.75 -3.87 16.49
C ASP A 112 -6.48 -2.62 16.99
N SER A 113 -6.05 -1.44 16.52
CA SER A 113 -6.79 -0.20 16.79
C SER A 113 -8.12 -0.23 16.05
N ILE A 114 -9.20 0.08 16.75
CA ILE A 114 -10.54 0.22 16.17
C ILE A 114 -10.93 1.69 16.08
N SER A 115 -11.52 2.08 14.96
CA SER A 115 -12.14 3.40 14.77
C SER A 115 -13.44 3.48 15.55
N TYR A 116 -13.68 4.60 16.21
CA TYR A 116 -14.95 4.90 16.88
C TYR A 116 -15.62 6.10 16.20
N ASP A 117 -16.91 5.96 15.93
CA ASP A 117 -17.81 6.92 15.31
C ASP A 117 -18.85 7.30 16.35
N SER A 118 -18.70 8.49 16.93
CA SER A 118 -19.89 9.20 17.40
C SER A 118 -19.84 10.72 17.22
N SER A 119 -18.79 11.27 16.60
CA SER A 119 -18.67 12.74 16.48
C SER A 119 -18.22 13.26 15.13
N GLY A 120 -18.23 12.44 14.07
CA GLY A 120 -18.17 12.91 12.69
C GLY A 120 -16.91 13.68 12.23
N SER A 121 -16.08 14.27 13.08
CA SER A 121 -14.83 14.88 12.64
C SER A 121 -13.91 13.77 12.13
N CYS A 122 -13.38 13.94 10.91
CA CYS A 122 -12.06 13.44 10.54
C CYS A 122 -11.18 13.33 11.80
N GLY A 123 -10.82 12.09 12.18
CA GLY A 123 -10.14 11.84 13.45
C GLY A 123 -11.08 11.91 14.67
N GLY A 124 -11.56 10.75 15.11
CA GLY A 124 -11.74 10.57 16.55
C GLY A 124 -10.34 10.47 17.14
N SER A 125 -9.87 11.49 17.86
CA SER A 125 -8.55 11.46 18.50
C SER A 125 -8.40 10.20 19.35
N HIS A 126 -7.54 9.27 18.94
CA HIS A 126 -7.15 8.16 19.83
C HIS A 126 -6.34 8.76 20.98
N GLY A 127 -6.77 8.51 22.22
CA GLY A 127 -6.02 8.88 23.41
C GLY A 127 -6.00 10.38 23.75
N MET A 128 -5.11 10.73 24.67
CA MET A 128 -4.88 12.10 25.19
C MET A 128 -3.63 12.75 24.57
N ALA A 129 -3.09 12.18 23.50
CA ALA A 129 -1.84 12.63 22.92
C ALA A 129 -2.07 13.92 22.13
N LEU A 130 -1.46 15.02 22.57
CA LEU A 130 -1.40 16.30 21.84
C LEU A 130 -0.37 16.26 20.68
N THR A 131 -0.01 15.07 20.22
CA THR A 131 1.01 14.84 19.19
C THR A 131 0.38 14.79 17.81
N PRO A 132 1.18 14.94 16.72
CA PRO A 132 0.72 14.64 15.37
C PRO A 132 0.04 13.28 15.28
N LEU A 133 -0.87 13.12 14.32
CA LEU A 133 -1.52 11.85 14.04
C LEU A 133 -0.45 10.78 13.78
N ARG A 134 -0.48 9.68 14.55
CA ARG A 134 0.44 8.54 14.39
C ARG A 134 -0.27 7.21 14.17
N CYS A 135 -1.60 7.16 14.31
CA CYS A 135 -2.38 5.95 14.08
C CYS A 135 -3.69 6.30 13.38
N ASP A 136 -3.97 5.61 12.27
CA ASP A 136 -5.19 5.79 11.47
C ASP A 136 -6.37 4.94 11.97
N ALA A 137 -6.17 4.19 13.06
CA ALA A 137 -7.19 3.31 13.65
C ALA A 137 -7.83 2.32 12.69
N CYS A 138 -7.07 1.89 11.68
CA CYS A 138 -7.61 1.28 10.48
C CYS A 138 -8.14 -0.16 10.62
N GLY A 139 -8.24 -0.71 11.83
CA GLY A 139 -8.72 -2.07 12.11
C GLY A 139 -7.69 -3.18 11.85
N GLN A 140 -6.50 -2.85 11.35
CA GLN A 140 -5.42 -3.79 11.10
C GLN A 140 -4.07 -3.17 11.50
N CYS A 141 -3.47 -3.67 12.58
CA CYS A 141 -2.21 -3.13 13.10
C CYS A 141 -1.00 -3.81 12.44
N PHE A 142 -0.18 -2.99 11.76
CA PHE A 142 1.06 -3.42 11.08
C PHE A 142 2.33 -3.25 11.93
N LEU A 143 2.21 -2.72 13.15
CA LEU A 143 3.36 -2.30 13.97
C LEU A 143 4.32 -3.43 14.33
N ASN A 144 3.85 -4.68 14.38
CA ASN A 144 4.70 -5.85 14.63
C ASN A 144 5.70 -6.08 13.48
N LEU A 145 5.26 -5.78 12.25
CA LEU A 145 6.04 -5.94 11.03
C LEU A 145 6.98 -4.75 10.81
N THR A 146 6.54 -3.56 11.21
CA THR A 146 7.22 -2.29 10.92
C THR A 146 7.97 -1.70 12.10
N GLY A 147 8.32 -2.53 13.09
CA GLY A 147 9.12 -2.09 14.25
C GLY A 147 8.48 -0.95 15.05
N GLY A 148 7.15 -0.89 15.11
CA GLY A 148 6.47 0.18 15.85
C GLY A 148 6.48 1.54 15.15
N ILE A 149 6.54 1.59 13.82
CA ILE A 149 6.29 2.81 13.02
C ILE A 149 5.08 2.53 12.13
N CYS A 150 4.07 3.43 12.08
CA CYS A 150 2.84 3.14 11.35
C CYS A 150 3.01 3.46 9.85
N PRO A 151 3.05 2.47 8.94
CA PRO A 151 3.29 2.74 7.53
C PRO A 151 2.09 3.44 6.87
N VAL A 152 0.88 3.30 7.41
CA VAL A 152 -0.34 3.94 6.90
C VAL A 152 -0.31 5.46 7.12
N VAL A 153 0.21 5.91 8.26
CA VAL A 153 0.22 7.35 8.63
C VAL A 153 1.56 8.01 8.27
N ASP A 154 2.67 7.35 8.58
CA ASP A 154 3.99 7.93 8.38
C ASP A 154 4.40 7.92 6.90
N CYS A 155 3.88 7.02 6.06
CA CYS A 155 4.07 7.10 4.61
C CYS A 155 3.07 8.07 3.98
N SER A 156 3.52 9.08 3.23
CA SER A 156 2.61 10.01 2.53
C SER A 156 1.73 9.35 1.46
N LYS A 157 2.05 8.11 1.07
CA LYS A 157 1.27 7.29 0.14
C LYS A 157 0.52 6.15 0.85
N SER A 158 0.62 6.08 2.18
CA SER A 158 0.01 5.02 3.02
C SER A 158 0.31 3.60 2.52
N LEU A 159 1.47 3.39 1.91
CA LEU A 159 1.90 2.09 1.41
C LEU A 159 2.09 1.14 2.58
N VAL A 160 1.71 -0.12 2.41
CA VAL A 160 1.87 -1.19 3.43
C VAL A 160 2.81 -2.30 2.98
N ASN A 161 3.32 -2.21 1.76
CA ASN A 161 4.10 -3.24 1.05
C ASN A 161 5.52 -2.75 0.67
N GLY A 162 6.10 -1.88 1.49
CA GLY A 162 7.46 -1.40 1.31
C GLY A 162 7.60 -0.03 0.64
N GLN A 163 8.86 0.37 0.47
CA GLN A 163 9.21 1.68 -0.06
C GLN A 163 8.76 1.87 -1.52
N CYS A 164 8.33 3.08 -1.83
CA CYS A 164 8.20 3.51 -3.22
C CYS A 164 9.58 3.77 -3.85
N GLY A 165 9.65 3.85 -5.19
CA GLY A 165 10.88 4.21 -5.89
C GLY A 165 11.29 5.69 -5.79
N GLY A 166 10.53 6.52 -5.07
CA GLY A 166 10.79 7.96 -5.02
C GLY A 166 11.63 8.45 -3.83
N CYS A 167 11.91 7.60 -2.84
CA CYS A 167 12.73 7.99 -1.69
C CYS A 167 14.12 8.44 -2.16
N LYS A 168 14.57 9.62 -1.70
CA LYS A 168 15.91 10.13 -1.98
C LYS A 168 16.58 10.58 -0.69
N LYS A 169 17.73 9.98 -0.35
CA LYS A 169 18.55 10.33 0.83
C LYS A 169 17.75 10.40 2.15
N GLY A 170 16.89 9.42 2.43
CA GLY A 170 16.08 9.46 3.66
C GLY A 170 14.80 10.28 3.61
N LYS A 171 14.54 11.00 2.52
CA LYS A 171 13.39 11.91 2.42
C LYS A 171 12.29 11.39 1.50
N CYS A 172 11.05 11.74 1.83
CA CYS A 172 9.88 11.40 1.03
C CYS A 172 9.89 12.16 -0.30
N GLU A 173 9.41 11.52 -1.37
CA GLU A 173 9.30 12.17 -2.70
C GLU A 173 8.18 13.20 -2.77
N VAL A 174 7.15 13.03 -1.93
CA VAL A 174 5.95 13.88 -1.89
C VAL A 174 6.23 15.13 -1.06
N ASP A 175 7.11 15.02 -0.06
CA ASP A 175 7.42 16.08 0.89
C ASP A 175 8.88 15.94 1.35
N ALA A 176 9.72 16.89 0.96
CA ALA A 176 11.16 16.88 1.25
C ALA A 176 11.48 17.10 2.74
N ASP A 177 10.57 17.70 3.50
CA ASP A 177 10.74 17.93 4.93
C ASP A 177 10.44 16.65 5.74
N LYS A 178 9.65 15.74 5.16
CA LYS A 178 9.25 14.48 5.78
C LYS A 178 10.27 13.36 5.57
N ASP A 179 10.67 12.70 6.65
CA ASP A 179 11.48 11.50 6.57
C ASP A 179 10.69 10.33 5.95
N CYS A 180 11.38 9.51 5.16
CA CYS A 180 10.78 8.32 4.59
C CYS A 180 10.48 7.30 5.69
N ALA A 181 9.19 7.04 5.92
CA ALA A 181 8.74 6.06 6.89
C ALA A 181 9.39 4.67 6.69
N TRP A 182 9.52 4.22 5.44
CA TRP A 182 10.10 2.92 5.12
C TRP A 182 11.59 2.83 5.40
N GLU A 183 12.33 3.93 5.22
CA GLU A 183 13.75 3.96 5.61
C GLU A 183 13.90 3.95 7.13
N ASN A 184 13.04 4.68 7.85
CA ASN A 184 13.02 4.66 9.31
C ASN A 184 12.66 3.28 9.87
N ILE A 185 11.69 2.59 9.25
CA ILE A 185 11.31 1.21 9.56
C ILE A 185 12.52 0.29 9.37
N TYR A 186 13.18 0.36 8.20
CA TYR A 186 14.36 -0.43 7.89
C TYR A 186 15.45 -0.24 8.96
N ARG A 187 15.85 1.02 9.23
CA ARG A 187 16.92 1.34 10.19
C ARG A 187 16.59 0.88 11.60
N ARG A 188 15.31 0.93 11.99
CA ARG A 188 14.87 0.46 13.32
C ARG A 188 14.91 -1.07 13.42
N LEU A 189 14.45 -1.78 12.40
CA LEU A 189 14.48 -3.24 12.36
C LEU A 189 15.91 -3.78 12.28
N GLU A 190 16.79 -3.11 11.53
CA GLU A 190 18.23 -3.41 11.48
C GLU A 190 18.87 -3.32 12.86
N LYS A 191 18.60 -2.25 13.61
CA LYS A 191 19.06 -2.11 15.01
C LYS A 191 18.52 -3.20 15.95
N GLN A 192 17.35 -3.75 15.64
CA GLN A 192 16.74 -4.84 16.41
C GLN A 192 17.23 -6.23 15.97
N GLY A 193 18.00 -6.33 14.87
CA GLY A 193 18.38 -7.62 14.29
C GLY A 193 17.22 -8.36 13.60
N ARG A 194 16.12 -7.66 13.30
CA ARG A 194 14.85 -8.23 12.78
C ARG A 194 14.62 -7.92 11.30
N LEU A 195 15.69 -7.65 10.56
CA LEU A 195 15.58 -7.20 9.17
C LEU A 195 15.16 -8.34 8.23
N SER A 196 15.63 -9.57 8.47
CA SER A 196 15.25 -10.75 7.68
C SER A 196 13.73 -11.01 7.75
N GLU A 197 13.13 -10.92 8.94
CA GLU A 197 11.67 -11.04 9.14
C GLU A 197 10.87 -10.09 8.23
N PHE A 198 11.43 -8.91 7.96
CA PHE A 198 10.77 -7.86 7.18
C PHE A 198 11.03 -7.99 5.68
N LEU A 199 12.26 -8.33 5.27
CA LEU A 199 12.63 -8.47 3.85
C LEU A 199 12.13 -9.77 3.22
N GLU A 200 12.01 -10.84 4.00
CA GLU A 200 11.53 -12.15 3.54
C GLU A 200 10.00 -12.24 3.52
N GLN A 201 9.30 -11.22 4.04
CA GLN A 201 7.85 -11.16 4.00
C GLN A 201 7.33 -10.90 2.59
N GLY A 202 6.53 -11.83 2.09
CA GLY A 202 5.72 -11.62 0.89
C GLY A 202 4.78 -10.42 1.06
N ALA A 203 4.41 -9.78 -0.06
CA ALA A 203 3.52 -8.63 -0.07
C ALA A 203 2.18 -8.98 0.59
N ARG A 204 1.97 -8.52 1.83
CA ARG A 204 0.69 -8.70 2.54
C ARG A 204 -0.34 -7.74 1.96
N LEU A 205 -1.35 -8.29 1.27
CA LEU A 205 -2.53 -7.53 0.89
C LEU A 205 -3.28 -7.09 2.15
N ARG A 206 -3.70 -5.82 2.18
CA ARG A 206 -4.54 -5.31 3.26
C ARG A 206 -5.87 -6.05 3.25
N ASP A 207 -6.28 -6.55 4.41
CA ASP A 207 -7.53 -7.28 4.56
C ASP A 207 -8.66 -6.30 4.88
N TYR A 208 -9.38 -5.87 3.84
CA TYR A 208 -10.51 -4.95 3.97
C TYR A 208 -11.70 -5.56 4.74
N GLY A 209 -11.73 -6.88 4.98
CA GLY A 209 -12.71 -7.55 5.84
C GLY A 209 -12.42 -7.42 7.33
N LYS A 210 -11.18 -7.12 7.74
CA LYS A 210 -10.78 -6.79 9.13
C LYS A 210 -11.01 -5.33 9.49
N VAL A 211 -11.10 -4.47 8.48
CA VAL A 211 -11.63 -3.11 8.61
C VAL A 211 -13.14 -3.23 8.80
N ASN A 212 -13.74 -2.49 9.72
CA ASN A 212 -15.20 -2.47 9.83
C ASN A 212 -15.76 -1.78 8.57
N HIS A 213 -15.94 -2.52 7.48
CA HIS A 213 -16.32 -1.98 6.19
C HIS A 213 -17.72 -1.36 6.26
N VAL A 214 -18.61 -1.86 7.12
CA VAL A 214 -19.93 -1.26 7.37
C VAL A 214 -19.76 0.12 8.00
N PHE A 215 -18.88 0.25 8.98
CA PHE A 215 -18.52 1.53 9.59
C PHE A 215 -17.81 2.45 8.59
N VAL A 216 -16.86 1.95 7.80
CA VAL A 216 -16.15 2.76 6.80
C VAL A 216 -17.12 3.22 5.73
N SER A 217 -18.02 2.37 5.26
CA SER A 217 -19.10 2.72 4.34
C SER A 217 -20.09 3.69 4.97
N ALA A 218 -20.46 3.53 6.24
CA ALA A 218 -21.34 4.43 6.98
C ALA A 218 -20.68 5.79 7.26
N TYR A 219 -19.37 5.81 7.54
CA TYR A 219 -18.54 6.99 7.72
C TYR A 219 -18.33 7.72 6.40
N VAL A 220 -18.01 7.00 5.32
CA VAL A 220 -17.97 7.54 3.96
C VAL A 220 -19.34 8.13 3.60
N LYS A 221 -20.44 7.46 3.97
CA LYS A 221 -21.80 7.98 3.82
C LYS A 221 -22.04 9.23 4.67
N SER A 222 -21.62 9.27 5.93
CA SER A 222 -21.82 10.43 6.83
C SER A 222 -20.92 11.63 6.49
N ILE A 223 -19.75 11.39 5.91
CA ILE A 223 -18.86 12.40 5.30
C ILE A 223 -19.48 12.92 4.00
N ARG A 224 -20.13 12.05 3.20
CA ARG A 224 -20.93 12.45 2.02
C ARG A 224 -22.16 13.27 2.39
N GLU A 225 -22.72 13.07 3.58
CA GLU A 225 -23.90 13.79 4.09
C GLU A 225 -23.54 15.16 4.73
N ARG A 226 -22.34 15.31 5.32
CA ARG A 226 -21.84 16.58 5.91
C ARG A 226 -20.97 17.40 4.96
N ARG A 227 -21.14 17.15 3.66
CA ARG A 227 -20.29 17.59 2.54
C ARG A 227 -20.36 19.10 2.22
N PHE A 228 -21.12 19.88 2.97
CA PHE A 228 -21.34 21.31 2.72
C PHE A 228 -20.48 22.24 3.60
N GLU A 229 -19.61 21.73 4.48
CA GLU A 229 -18.83 22.54 5.44
C GLU A 229 -17.33 22.72 5.08
N GLY A 230 -16.87 22.41 3.85
CA GLY A 230 -15.45 22.61 3.45
C GLY A 230 -15.08 22.34 1.97
N TYR A 231 -13.78 22.40 1.64
CA TYR A 231 -13.23 22.31 0.26
C TYR A 231 -13.39 20.91 -0.41
N TYR A 232 -13.65 20.94 -1.72
CA TYR A 232 -14.47 20.03 -2.55
C TYR A 232 -13.65 19.05 -3.44
N GLY A 233 -12.62 18.37 -2.93
CA GLY A 233 -11.71 17.60 -3.80
C GLY A 233 -12.04 16.11 -4.00
N GLY A 234 -12.93 15.74 -4.94
CA GLY A 234 -12.97 14.39 -5.53
C GLY A 234 -14.35 13.69 -5.62
N VAL A 235 -14.58 12.99 -6.74
CA VAL A 235 -15.72 12.07 -6.95
C VAL A 235 -15.22 10.65 -6.72
N HIS A 236 -15.82 9.93 -5.77
CA HIS A 236 -15.53 8.52 -5.50
C HIS A 236 -16.78 7.68 -5.83
N PRO A 237 -16.84 7.11 -7.04
CA PRO A 237 -17.96 6.26 -7.45
C PRO A 237 -18.07 5.03 -6.57
N ASP A 238 -19.29 4.60 -6.25
CA ASP A 238 -19.50 3.29 -5.62
C ASP A 238 -19.11 2.19 -6.60
N GLU A 239 -18.27 1.25 -6.17
CA GLU A 239 -17.66 0.26 -7.07
C GLU A 239 -18.65 -0.81 -7.57
N ARG A 240 -19.68 -1.12 -6.77
CA ARG A 240 -20.84 -1.99 -7.08
C ARG A 240 -20.46 -3.32 -7.77
N LYS A 241 -19.29 -3.88 -7.43
CA LYS A 241 -18.72 -5.06 -8.09
C LYS A 241 -19.56 -6.32 -7.87
N GLU A 242 -20.26 -6.40 -6.74
CA GLU A 242 -21.21 -7.46 -6.37
C GLU A 242 -22.34 -7.62 -7.41
N ILE A 243 -22.68 -6.57 -8.16
CA ILE A 243 -23.70 -6.63 -9.21
C ILE A 243 -23.19 -7.41 -10.45
N SER A 244 -21.88 -7.48 -10.64
CA SER A 244 -21.26 -8.02 -11.86
C SER A 244 -20.42 -9.28 -11.66
N GLU A 245 -20.03 -9.61 -10.42
CA GLU A 245 -19.11 -10.73 -10.13
C GLU A 245 -19.62 -12.11 -10.58
N HIS A 246 -20.94 -12.27 -10.64
CA HIS A 246 -21.62 -13.50 -11.03
C HIS A 246 -22.03 -13.52 -12.51
N ILE A 247 -21.78 -12.43 -13.25
CA ILE A 247 -22.10 -12.32 -14.67
C ILE A 247 -20.96 -12.95 -15.48
N LYS A 248 -21.32 -13.83 -16.42
CA LYS A 248 -20.33 -14.43 -17.34
C LYS A 248 -19.68 -13.35 -18.19
N LEU A 249 -18.37 -13.47 -18.41
CA LEU A 249 -17.63 -12.60 -19.33
C LEU A 249 -18.25 -12.71 -20.73
N ALA A 250 -18.70 -11.58 -21.27
CA ALA A 250 -19.16 -11.46 -22.64
C ALA A 250 -17.99 -11.07 -23.55
N ARG A 251 -17.87 -11.71 -24.71
CA ARG A 251 -16.93 -11.27 -25.73
C ARG A 251 -17.53 -10.09 -26.47
N PHE A 252 -16.85 -8.94 -26.42
CA PHE A 252 -17.21 -7.79 -27.21
C PHE A 252 -16.82 -8.03 -28.68
N PRO A 253 -17.65 -7.61 -29.66
CA PRO A 253 -17.29 -7.72 -31.07
C PRO A 253 -15.98 -6.99 -31.36
N GLU A 254 -15.13 -7.58 -32.19
CA GLU A 254 -13.91 -6.91 -32.60
C GLU A 254 -14.21 -5.67 -33.44
N ALA A 255 -13.40 -4.62 -33.26
CA ALA A 255 -13.51 -3.43 -34.08
C ALA A 255 -13.05 -3.75 -35.52
N ALA A 256 -13.84 -3.34 -36.52
CA ALA A 256 -13.49 -3.49 -37.93
C ALA A 256 -12.24 -2.65 -38.32
N SER A 257 -11.93 -1.60 -37.56
CA SER A 257 -10.74 -0.79 -37.75
C SER A 257 -10.25 -0.23 -36.42
N VAL A 258 -8.94 -0.06 -36.29
CA VAL A 258 -8.31 0.63 -35.15
C VAL A 258 -7.49 1.81 -35.62
N VAL A 259 -7.43 2.85 -34.79
CA VAL A 259 -6.54 4.01 -34.97
C VAL A 259 -5.57 3.99 -33.80
N ILE A 260 -4.28 3.83 -34.08
CA ILE A 260 -3.24 3.73 -33.07
C ILE A 260 -2.40 5.01 -33.10
N PRO A 261 -2.58 5.93 -32.13
CA PRO A 261 -1.78 7.14 -32.04
C PRO A 261 -0.32 6.81 -31.80
N LEU A 262 0.59 7.57 -32.42
CA LEU A 262 2.03 7.43 -32.19
C LEU A 262 2.54 8.20 -30.96
N SER A 263 1.65 8.88 -30.25
CA SER A 263 1.92 9.53 -28.96
C SER A 263 1.07 8.87 -27.89
N GLN A 264 1.62 7.89 -27.17
CA GLN A 264 0.92 7.16 -26.08
C GLN A 264 1.63 7.29 -24.73
N HIS A 265 2.61 8.18 -24.64
CA HIS A 265 3.49 8.37 -23.49
C HIS A 265 3.85 9.85 -23.34
N ALA A 266 4.28 10.28 -22.15
CA ALA A 266 4.70 11.67 -21.89
C ALA A 266 5.86 12.20 -22.75
N GLY A 267 6.56 11.29 -23.44
CA GLY A 267 7.72 11.56 -24.28
C GLY A 267 7.43 12.13 -25.68
N ALA A 268 8.49 12.28 -26.47
CA ALA A 268 8.36 12.66 -27.89
C ALA A 268 7.66 11.53 -28.68
N PRO A 269 6.69 11.85 -29.58
CA PRO A 269 5.95 10.85 -30.34
C PRO A 269 6.86 9.87 -31.08
N ALA A 270 6.47 8.60 -31.12
CA ALA A 270 7.17 7.57 -31.87
C ALA A 270 7.14 7.87 -33.37
N GLN A 271 8.19 7.50 -34.08
CA GLN A 271 8.26 7.62 -35.54
C GLN A 271 7.58 6.41 -36.20
N PRO A 272 6.75 6.59 -37.23
CA PRO A 272 6.06 5.48 -37.89
C PRO A 272 7.06 4.54 -38.55
N LEU A 273 6.89 3.24 -38.32
CA LEU A 273 7.59 2.18 -39.04
C LEU A 273 6.72 1.58 -40.15
N ALA A 274 5.40 1.54 -39.94
CA ALA A 274 4.45 1.06 -40.93
C ALA A 274 4.08 2.15 -41.94
N ARG A 275 3.61 1.74 -43.12
CA ARG A 275 3.13 2.59 -44.21
C ARG A 275 1.77 2.12 -44.69
N ALA A 276 1.02 3.02 -45.33
CA ALA A 276 -0.24 2.65 -45.97
C ALA A 276 0.00 1.55 -47.03
N GLY A 277 -0.81 0.48 -46.96
CA GLY A 277 -0.67 -0.71 -47.78
C GLY A 277 0.00 -1.89 -47.08
N ASP A 278 0.76 -1.66 -46.00
CA ASP A 278 1.42 -2.74 -45.26
C ASP A 278 0.40 -3.67 -44.60
N TYR A 279 0.76 -4.94 -44.48
CA TYR A 279 0.06 -5.88 -43.60
C TYR A 279 0.84 -6.01 -42.29
N VAL A 280 0.14 -5.84 -41.17
CA VAL A 280 0.72 -5.91 -39.82
C VAL A 280 0.06 -7.03 -39.01
N LYS A 281 0.80 -7.56 -38.04
CA LYS A 281 0.37 -8.62 -37.12
C LYS A 281 0.20 -8.08 -35.69
N VAL A 282 -0.55 -8.79 -34.85
CA VAL A 282 -0.72 -8.45 -33.43
C VAL A 282 0.65 -8.45 -32.75
N GLY A 283 0.98 -7.36 -32.06
CA GLY A 283 2.25 -7.18 -31.37
C GLY A 283 3.44 -6.84 -32.28
N GLN A 284 3.23 -6.64 -33.59
CA GLN A 284 4.26 -6.11 -34.47
C GLN A 284 4.55 -4.65 -34.13
N LYS A 285 5.83 -4.27 -34.06
CA LYS A 285 6.23 -2.87 -33.85
C LYS A 285 5.85 -2.04 -35.08
N ILE A 286 5.11 -0.96 -34.87
CA ILE A 286 4.64 -0.03 -35.90
C ILE A 286 5.10 1.41 -35.65
N GLY A 287 5.70 1.68 -34.48
CA GLY A 287 6.32 2.96 -34.14
C GLY A 287 7.61 2.78 -33.34
N GLU A 288 8.65 3.49 -33.74
CA GLU A 288 9.97 3.51 -33.12
C GLU A 288 10.09 4.68 -32.15
N ALA A 289 10.61 4.44 -30.93
CA ALA A 289 10.74 5.46 -29.90
C ALA A 289 11.68 6.60 -30.34
N ALA A 290 11.25 7.86 -30.23
CA ALA A 290 12.04 9.02 -30.60
C ALA A 290 12.71 9.66 -29.36
N GLY A 291 13.98 9.36 -29.14
CA GLY A 291 14.77 9.95 -28.04
C GLY A 291 14.68 9.20 -26.71
N PHE A 292 15.13 9.84 -25.63
CA PHE A 292 15.29 9.19 -24.32
C PHE A 292 13.96 8.93 -23.61
N VAL A 293 13.08 9.94 -23.57
CA VAL A 293 11.71 9.78 -23.06
C VAL A 293 10.80 9.56 -24.26
N SER A 294 10.57 8.29 -24.61
CA SER A 294 9.65 7.80 -25.65
C SER A 294 9.52 6.28 -25.49
N ALA A 295 8.51 5.64 -26.09
CA ALA A 295 8.34 4.20 -26.06
C ALA A 295 7.94 3.63 -27.43
N MET A 296 8.29 2.36 -27.66
CA MET A 296 7.89 1.64 -28.88
C MET A 296 6.37 1.45 -28.92
N ILE A 297 5.79 1.47 -30.12
CA ILE A 297 4.34 1.29 -30.32
C ILE A 297 4.10 0.08 -31.21
N HIS A 298 3.12 -0.73 -30.82
CA HIS A 298 2.83 -2.02 -31.44
C HIS A 298 1.39 -2.07 -31.95
N SER A 299 1.15 -2.86 -32.99
CA SER A 299 -0.20 -3.11 -33.50
C SER A 299 -1.02 -3.94 -32.51
N SER A 300 -2.24 -3.50 -32.23
CA SER A 300 -3.20 -4.26 -31.40
C SER A 300 -3.97 -5.34 -32.17
N VAL A 301 -3.97 -5.28 -33.51
CA VAL A 301 -4.71 -6.20 -34.39
C VAL A 301 -3.81 -6.73 -35.50
N SER A 302 -4.24 -7.79 -36.18
CA SER A 302 -3.72 -8.14 -37.50
C SER A 302 -4.57 -7.51 -38.59
N GLY A 303 -3.96 -7.11 -39.71
CA GLY A 303 -4.71 -6.54 -40.81
C GLY A 303 -3.90 -5.58 -41.67
N LYS A 304 -4.61 -4.79 -42.46
CA LYS A 304 -4.02 -3.88 -43.46
C LYS A 304 -3.95 -2.46 -42.92
N VAL A 305 -2.78 -1.86 -42.97
CA VAL A 305 -2.61 -0.43 -42.70
C VAL A 305 -3.25 0.34 -43.85
N THR A 306 -4.32 1.06 -43.57
CA THR A 306 -5.05 1.83 -44.59
C THR A 306 -4.49 3.25 -44.73
N ALA A 307 -3.96 3.82 -43.65
CA ALA A 307 -3.35 5.15 -43.65
C ALA A 307 -2.33 5.30 -42.51
N VAL A 308 -1.37 6.21 -42.71
CA VAL A 308 -0.53 6.78 -41.66
C VAL A 308 -0.67 8.29 -41.77
N GLU A 309 -1.52 8.86 -40.92
CA GLU A 309 -1.99 10.23 -41.09
C GLU A 309 -2.32 10.88 -39.74
N SER A 310 -2.49 12.20 -39.77
CA SER A 310 -2.87 12.92 -38.57
C SER A 310 -4.31 12.59 -38.18
N ARG A 311 -4.53 12.17 -36.93
CA ARG A 311 -5.84 11.92 -36.34
C ARG A 311 -5.91 12.55 -34.96
N ARG A 312 -7.13 12.89 -34.53
CA ARG A 312 -7.35 13.48 -33.22
C ARG A 312 -7.10 12.46 -32.11
N HIS A 313 -6.19 12.76 -31.19
CA HIS A 313 -5.84 11.90 -30.08
C HIS A 313 -7.01 11.85 -29.06
N PRO A 314 -7.46 10.67 -28.60
CA PRO A 314 -8.67 10.54 -27.77
C PRO A 314 -8.53 11.18 -26.38
N VAL A 315 -7.32 11.23 -25.82
CA VAL A 315 -7.05 11.85 -24.49
C VAL A 315 -6.72 13.33 -24.57
N THR A 316 -5.69 13.73 -25.33
CA THR A 316 -5.23 15.13 -25.38
C THR A 316 -6.10 16.02 -26.25
N GLY A 317 -6.89 15.46 -27.18
CA GLY A 317 -7.69 16.20 -28.14
C GLY A 317 -6.89 16.92 -29.22
N ALA A 318 -5.57 16.82 -29.21
CA ALA A 318 -4.68 17.35 -30.25
C ALA A 318 -4.53 16.37 -31.40
N ASP A 319 -4.19 16.90 -32.57
CA ASP A 319 -3.87 16.10 -33.75
C ASP A 319 -2.50 15.43 -33.57
N THR A 320 -2.44 14.14 -33.86
CA THR A 320 -1.23 13.34 -33.76
C THR A 320 -1.16 12.33 -34.90
N LEU A 321 0.05 12.07 -35.37
CA LEU A 321 0.28 11.04 -36.37
C LEU A 321 -0.16 9.68 -35.82
N SER A 322 -0.96 8.96 -36.58
CA SER A 322 -1.59 7.71 -36.17
C SER A 322 -1.54 6.69 -37.28
N VAL A 323 -1.44 5.41 -36.92
CA VAL A 323 -1.53 4.29 -37.85
C VAL A 323 -2.97 3.77 -37.85
N VAL A 324 -3.63 3.80 -39.00
CA VAL A 324 -5.00 3.31 -39.17
C VAL A 324 -4.93 1.91 -39.78
N ILE A 325 -5.56 0.94 -39.13
CA ILE A 325 -5.49 -0.47 -39.51
C ILE A 325 -6.91 -1.01 -39.66
N GLU A 326 -7.22 -1.55 -40.83
CA GLU A 326 -8.41 -2.38 -41.06
C GLU A 326 -8.13 -3.76 -40.47
N ASN A 327 -8.91 -4.15 -39.46
CA ASN A 327 -8.77 -5.40 -38.74
C ASN A 327 -9.31 -6.55 -39.58
N ASP A 328 -8.51 -7.60 -39.77
CA ASP A 328 -8.94 -8.79 -40.53
C ASP A 328 -9.64 -9.85 -39.66
N GLY A 329 -9.71 -9.64 -38.34
CA GLY A 329 -10.35 -10.54 -37.37
C GLY A 329 -9.60 -11.86 -37.15
N LYS A 330 -8.40 -12.01 -37.71
CA LYS A 330 -7.64 -13.27 -37.63
C LYS A 330 -6.73 -13.34 -36.41
N ASN A 331 -6.43 -12.20 -35.80
CA ASN A 331 -5.48 -12.06 -34.69
C ASN A 331 -4.16 -12.80 -34.93
N ILE A 332 -3.60 -12.68 -36.14
CA ILE A 332 -2.32 -13.32 -36.46
C ILE A 332 -1.24 -12.64 -35.62
N VAL A 333 -0.65 -13.39 -34.71
CA VAL A 333 0.39 -12.91 -33.80
C VAL A 333 1.73 -12.80 -34.53
N HIS A 334 2.44 -11.69 -34.31
CA HIS A 334 3.76 -11.48 -34.89
C HIS A 334 4.80 -12.44 -34.28
N GLU A 335 5.75 -12.91 -35.08
CA GLU A 335 6.74 -13.91 -34.70
C GLU A 335 7.61 -13.48 -33.51
N SER A 336 7.81 -12.16 -33.33
CA SER A 336 8.57 -11.59 -32.20
C SER A 336 7.82 -11.56 -30.86
N VAL A 337 6.55 -11.94 -30.84
CA VAL A 337 5.76 -12.07 -29.61
C VAL A 337 6.04 -13.44 -29.01
N GLN A 338 7.17 -13.53 -28.33
CA GLN A 338 7.62 -14.73 -27.61
C GLN A 338 7.92 -14.38 -26.15
N PRO A 339 7.81 -15.36 -25.22
CA PRO A 339 8.33 -15.22 -23.87
C PRO A 339 9.81 -14.81 -23.88
N ALA A 340 10.22 -13.98 -22.93
CA ALA A 340 11.61 -13.52 -22.81
C ALA A 340 12.53 -14.52 -22.08
N GLY A 341 12.06 -15.74 -21.78
CA GLY A 341 12.76 -16.72 -20.94
C GLY A 341 12.26 -16.73 -19.49
N ASP A 342 13.00 -17.41 -18.61
CA ASP A 342 12.75 -17.40 -17.16
C ASP A 342 13.24 -16.07 -16.57
N LEU A 343 12.48 -15.49 -15.64
CA LEU A 343 12.83 -14.25 -14.97
C LEU A 343 14.17 -14.34 -14.22
N ASN A 344 14.50 -15.50 -13.66
CA ASN A 344 15.72 -15.71 -12.88
C ASN A 344 16.99 -15.69 -13.74
N ASP A 345 16.85 -15.93 -15.04
CA ASP A 345 17.97 -15.95 -16.00
C ASP A 345 18.22 -14.56 -16.62
N LEU A 346 17.34 -13.59 -16.37
CA LEU A 346 17.44 -12.24 -16.92
C LEU A 346 18.27 -11.33 -16.00
N SER A 347 19.25 -10.64 -16.59
CA SER A 347 19.92 -9.56 -15.89
C SER A 347 18.99 -8.35 -15.74
N ALA A 348 19.33 -7.45 -14.80
CA ALA A 348 18.62 -6.18 -14.66
C ALA A 348 18.63 -5.35 -15.96
N GLN A 349 19.70 -5.45 -16.76
CA GLN A 349 19.79 -4.76 -18.05
C GLN A 349 18.86 -5.40 -19.08
N ASP A 350 18.75 -6.74 -19.13
CA ASP A 350 17.82 -7.44 -20.01
C ASP A 350 16.38 -7.02 -19.72
N ILE A 351 15.99 -6.91 -18.45
CA ILE A 351 14.64 -6.46 -18.05
C ILE A 351 14.37 -5.03 -18.55
N VAL A 352 15.35 -4.12 -18.43
CA VAL A 352 15.24 -2.73 -18.93
C VAL A 352 15.07 -2.72 -20.45
N ASP A 353 15.83 -3.55 -21.16
CA ASP A 353 15.81 -3.61 -22.62
C ASP A 353 14.53 -4.26 -23.14
N ILE A 354 14.04 -5.31 -22.47
CA ILE A 354 12.71 -5.90 -22.73
C ILE A 354 11.62 -4.85 -22.52
N ALA A 355 11.64 -4.13 -21.39
CA ALA A 355 10.64 -3.10 -21.12
C ALA A 355 10.66 -1.98 -22.16
N ARG A 356 11.85 -1.61 -22.65
CA ARG A 356 12.04 -0.62 -23.72
C ARG A 356 11.48 -1.14 -25.05
N GLU A 357 11.88 -2.33 -25.45
CA GLU A 357 11.53 -2.93 -26.74
C GLU A 357 10.04 -3.24 -26.83
N LYS A 358 9.43 -3.71 -25.74
CA LYS A 358 7.99 -3.96 -25.65
C LYS A 358 7.16 -2.68 -25.41
N GLY A 359 7.80 -1.52 -25.30
CA GLY A 359 7.11 -0.24 -25.17
C GLY A 359 6.35 -0.08 -23.85
N ILE A 360 6.81 -0.72 -22.78
CA ILE A 360 6.11 -0.73 -21.49
C ILE A 360 6.16 0.67 -20.85
N VAL A 361 5.02 1.16 -20.40
CA VAL A 361 4.84 2.47 -19.77
C VAL A 361 4.23 2.35 -18.37
N GLY A 362 4.45 3.34 -17.52
CA GLY A 362 3.88 3.37 -16.17
C GLY A 362 2.40 3.76 -16.14
N MET A 363 1.56 2.93 -15.53
CA MET A 363 0.10 3.11 -15.43
C MET A 363 -0.36 4.14 -14.37
N GLY A 364 0.53 4.98 -13.87
CA GLY A 364 0.19 5.99 -12.85
C GLY A 364 -0.53 7.23 -13.40
N GLY A 365 -0.58 7.40 -14.74
CA GLY A 365 -1.30 8.49 -15.40
C GLY A 365 -0.54 9.08 -16.58
N ALA A 366 0.74 9.42 -16.39
CA ALA A 366 1.56 10.07 -17.44
C ALA A 366 2.05 9.12 -18.55
N ALA A 367 1.81 7.80 -18.42
CA ALA A 367 2.35 6.79 -19.33
C ALA A 367 3.86 6.96 -19.59
N PHE A 368 4.62 7.29 -18.53
CA PHE A 368 6.05 7.53 -18.65
C PHE A 368 6.80 6.20 -18.89
N PRO A 369 7.74 6.11 -19.86
CA PRO A 369 8.40 4.86 -20.23
C PRO A 369 9.02 4.14 -19.04
N ALA A 370 8.67 2.86 -18.86
CA ALA A 370 9.13 2.07 -17.72
C ALA A 370 10.65 1.85 -17.74
N SER A 371 11.23 1.64 -18.92
CA SER A 371 12.69 1.51 -19.10
C SER A 371 13.48 2.70 -18.55
N VAL A 372 12.95 3.92 -18.71
CA VAL A 372 13.57 5.15 -18.16
C VAL A 372 13.42 5.20 -16.63
N LYS A 373 12.30 4.70 -16.07
CA LYS A 373 12.13 4.63 -14.61
C LYS A 373 13.04 3.59 -13.97
N LEU A 374 13.24 2.46 -14.64
CA LEU A 374 14.09 1.37 -14.18
C LEU A 374 15.57 1.74 -14.26
N LYS A 375 15.95 2.62 -15.19
CA LYS A 375 17.31 3.13 -15.34
C LYS A 375 17.29 4.65 -15.55
N PRO A 376 17.06 5.44 -14.49
CA PRO A 376 17.07 6.89 -14.61
C PRO A 376 18.47 7.37 -15.01
N ALA A 377 18.53 8.42 -15.83
CA ALA A 377 19.80 9.09 -16.13
C ALA A 377 20.45 9.55 -14.81
N LYS A 378 21.76 9.31 -14.67
CA LYS A 378 22.53 9.75 -13.50
C LYS A 378 22.55 11.26 -13.36
#